data_AF-A0A8B7TVZ4-F1
#
_entry.id   AF-A0A8B7TVZ4-F1
#
_cell.length_a   1.000
_cell.length_b   1.000
_cell.length_c   1.000
_cell.angle_alpha   90.00
_cell.angle_beta   90.00
_cell.angle_gamma   90.00
#
_symmetry.space_group_name_H-M   'P 1'
#
loop_
_entity.id
_entity.type
_entity.pdbx_description
1 polymer ?
#
loop_
_entity_poly.entity_id
_entity_poly.type
_entity_poly.pdbx_seq_one_letter_code
_entity_poly.pdbx_strand_id
1 'polypeptide(L)'
;MQHIFAFFCTGFLGAVVGANFPNNIQIGGLFPNQQSQEHAAFRFALSQLTEPPKLLPQIDIVNISDSFEMTYRFCSQFSKGVYAIFGLYERRTVNMLTSFCGALHVCFITPSFPVDTSNQFVLQLRPELQDALISIIDHYKWQKFVYIYDADRGLSVLQKVLDTAAEKNWQVTAVNILTTTEEGYRMLFQDLEKKKERLVVVDCESERLNAILGQIIKLEKNGIGYHYILANL
;
A
#
# COMPACT_ATOMS: atom_id res chain seq x y z
N MET A 1 -37.27 48.58 -23.33
CA MET A 1 -35.87 48.53 -23.79
C MET A 1 -34.82 48.37 -22.67
N GLN A 2 -35.17 47.92 -21.46
CA GLN A 2 -34.19 47.70 -20.37
C GLN A 2 -33.89 46.21 -20.07
N HIS A 3 -34.76 45.27 -20.49
CA HIS A 3 -34.54 43.84 -20.23
C HIS A 3 -33.62 43.13 -21.22
N ILE A 4 -33.40 43.70 -22.42
CA ILE A 4 -32.52 43.11 -23.44
C ILE A 4 -31.05 43.36 -23.12
N PHE A 5 -30.72 44.45 -22.42
CA PHE A 5 -29.34 44.80 -22.05
C PHE A 5 -28.79 43.94 -20.90
N ALA A 6 -29.65 43.50 -19.97
CA ALA A 6 -29.24 42.67 -18.83
C ALA A 6 -28.87 41.23 -19.24
N PHE A 7 -29.46 40.70 -20.31
CA PHE A 7 -29.14 39.39 -20.84
C PHE A 7 -27.79 39.36 -21.58
N PHE A 8 -27.42 40.48 -22.22
CA PHE A 8 -26.12 40.58 -22.89
C PHE A 8 -24.94 40.69 -21.90
N CYS A 9 -25.11 41.35 -20.76
CA CYS A 9 -24.06 41.40 -19.74
C CYS A 9 -23.84 40.07 -19.01
N THR A 10 -24.88 39.24 -18.84
CA THR A 10 -24.75 37.92 -18.20
C THR A 10 -24.18 36.86 -19.14
N GLY A 11 -24.44 36.96 -20.45
CA GLY A 11 -23.79 36.11 -21.47
C GLY A 11 -22.30 36.42 -21.68
N PHE A 12 -21.90 37.69 -21.57
CA PHE A 12 -20.49 38.10 -21.76
C PHE A 12 -19.60 37.78 -20.55
N LEU A 13 -20.14 37.77 -19.32
CA LEU A 13 -19.36 37.35 -18.14
C LEU A 13 -19.13 35.83 -18.07
N GLY A 14 -19.97 35.02 -18.70
CA GLY A 14 -19.76 33.56 -18.81
C GLY A 14 -18.61 33.17 -19.75
N ALA A 15 -18.25 34.03 -20.71
CA ALA A 15 -17.16 33.78 -21.65
C ALA A 15 -15.78 34.26 -21.16
N VAL A 16 -15.73 35.07 -20.09
CA VAL A 16 -14.47 35.66 -19.57
C VAL A 16 -13.89 34.87 -18.38
N VAL A 17 -14.65 33.92 -17.81
CA VAL A 17 -14.15 32.97 -16.80
C VAL A 17 -13.99 31.57 -17.42
N GLY A 18 -13.47 31.51 -18.64
CA GLY A 18 -12.77 30.31 -19.09
C GLY A 18 -11.48 30.20 -18.28
N ALA A 19 -11.56 29.63 -17.07
CA ALA A 19 -10.37 29.23 -16.34
C ALA A 19 -9.69 28.14 -17.18
N ASN A 20 -8.81 28.56 -18.09
CA ASN A 20 -7.99 27.63 -18.85
C ASN A 20 -7.25 26.75 -17.85
N PHE A 21 -7.43 25.44 -18.00
CA PHE A 21 -6.75 24.47 -17.18
C PHE A 21 -5.23 24.72 -17.29
N PRO A 22 -4.48 24.79 -16.18
CA PRO A 22 -3.08 25.15 -16.24
C PRO A 22 -2.29 24.13 -17.05
N ASN A 23 -1.43 24.62 -17.95
CA ASN A 23 -0.62 23.77 -18.82
C ASN A 23 0.33 22.84 -18.04
N ASN A 24 0.67 23.22 -16.80
CA ASN A 24 1.54 22.47 -15.91
C ASN A 24 0.82 22.20 -14.60
N ILE A 25 0.75 20.93 -14.21
CA ILE A 25 0.19 20.48 -12.94
C ILE A 25 1.32 20.01 -12.04
N GLN A 26 1.47 20.67 -10.90
CA GLN A 26 2.46 20.28 -9.90
C GLN A 26 1.94 19.08 -9.10
N ILE A 27 2.72 17.99 -9.08
CA ILE A 27 2.41 16.77 -8.33
C ILE A 27 3.50 16.56 -7.29
N GLY A 28 3.14 16.48 -6.02
CA GLY A 28 4.06 16.16 -4.95
C GLY A 28 4.51 14.70 -5.02
N GLY A 29 5.73 14.41 -4.61
CA GLY A 29 6.29 13.07 -4.53
C GLY A 29 6.86 12.81 -3.14
N LEU A 30 6.39 11.81 -2.41
CA LEU A 30 6.98 11.37 -1.13
C LEU A 30 7.55 9.96 -1.27
N PHE A 31 8.89 9.85 -1.30
CA PHE A 31 9.58 8.58 -1.54
C PHE A 31 10.62 8.31 -0.45
N PRO A 32 10.81 7.03 -0.05
CA PRO A 32 11.79 6.66 0.97
C PRO A 32 13.24 6.83 0.50
N ASN A 33 13.52 6.49 -0.77
CA ASN A 33 14.87 6.41 -1.32
C ASN A 33 14.96 7.06 -2.70
N GLN A 34 16.10 7.71 -3.00
CA GLN A 34 16.33 8.33 -4.32
C GLN A 34 16.50 7.31 -5.45
N GLN A 35 16.96 6.10 -5.14
CA GLN A 35 17.32 5.08 -6.12
C GLN A 35 16.40 3.85 -6.05
N SER A 36 15.17 4.04 -5.61
CA SER A 36 14.20 2.94 -5.56
C SER A 36 13.65 2.63 -6.96
N GLN A 37 13.24 1.37 -7.17
CA GLN A 37 12.63 0.94 -8.43
C GLN A 37 11.33 1.71 -8.69
N GLU A 38 10.57 2.01 -7.65
CA GLU A 38 9.32 2.77 -7.68
C GLU A 38 9.57 4.21 -8.16
N HIS A 39 10.62 4.86 -7.67
CA HIS A 39 10.99 6.20 -8.14
C HIS A 39 11.39 6.19 -9.63
N ALA A 40 12.16 5.17 -10.06
CA ALA A 40 12.52 5.02 -11.47
C ALA A 40 11.28 4.78 -12.36
N ALA A 41 10.37 3.90 -11.93
CA ALA A 41 9.11 3.64 -12.61
C ALA A 41 8.22 4.89 -12.70
N PHE A 42 8.14 5.67 -11.61
CA PHE A 42 7.41 6.93 -11.58
C PHE A 42 7.97 7.94 -12.60
N ARG A 43 9.29 8.13 -12.64
CA ARG A 43 9.95 9.02 -13.62
C ARG A 43 9.78 8.54 -15.06
N PHE A 44 9.83 7.22 -15.27
CA PHE A 44 9.59 6.63 -16.59
C PHE A 44 8.15 6.87 -17.05
N ALA A 45 7.16 6.63 -16.19
CA ALA A 45 5.75 6.86 -16.54
C ALA A 45 5.49 8.32 -16.92
N LEU A 46 6.08 9.27 -16.20
CA LEU A 46 5.96 10.70 -16.52
C LEU A 46 6.60 11.09 -17.86
N SER A 47 7.63 10.38 -18.33
CA SER A 47 8.25 10.65 -19.63
C SER A 47 7.43 10.13 -20.82
N GLN A 48 6.52 9.18 -20.57
CA GLN A 48 5.62 8.64 -21.61
C GLN A 48 4.41 9.55 -21.87
N LEU A 49 4.06 10.44 -20.92
CA LEU A 49 2.93 11.34 -21.07
C LEU A 49 3.29 12.50 -22.03
N THR A 50 2.56 12.58 -23.14
CA THR A 50 2.76 13.60 -24.18
C THR A 50 1.62 14.62 -24.26
N GLU A 51 0.44 14.27 -23.74
CA GLU A 51 -0.75 15.11 -23.77
C GLU A 51 -0.71 16.18 -22.65
N PRO A 52 -1.19 17.41 -22.91
CA PRO A 52 -1.39 18.40 -21.86
C PRO A 52 -2.60 18.02 -20.97
N PRO A 53 -2.59 18.35 -19.67
CA PRO A 53 -1.58 19.12 -18.93
C PRO A 53 -0.31 18.31 -18.62
N LYS A 54 0.85 18.97 -18.62
CA LYS A 54 2.12 18.34 -18.24
C LYS A 54 2.21 18.16 -16.73
N LEU A 55 2.44 16.94 -16.27
CA LEU A 55 2.70 16.65 -14.87
C LEU A 55 4.14 17.02 -14.51
N LEU A 56 4.31 17.95 -13.56
CA LEU A 56 5.59 18.38 -13.03
C LEU A 56 5.78 17.81 -11.62
N PRO A 57 6.61 16.75 -11.46
CA PRO A 57 6.83 16.14 -10.16
C PRO A 57 7.73 17.01 -9.28
N GLN A 58 7.33 17.21 -8.02
CA GLN A 58 8.13 17.81 -6.96
C GLN A 58 8.42 16.75 -5.89
N ILE A 59 9.58 16.12 -5.99
CA ILE A 59 9.91 14.95 -5.17
C ILE A 59 10.68 15.38 -3.92
N ASP A 60 10.20 14.94 -2.76
CA ASP A 60 10.90 14.99 -1.49
C ASP A 60 11.23 13.56 -1.04
N ILE A 61 12.47 13.38 -0.60
CA ILE A 61 12.91 12.14 0.05
C ILE A 61 12.63 12.26 1.54
N VAL A 62 12.00 11.23 2.09
CA VAL A 62 11.42 11.28 3.43
C VAL A 62 11.44 9.91 4.08
N ASN A 63 11.69 9.86 5.38
CA ASN A 63 11.47 8.63 6.14
C ASN A 63 9.96 8.36 6.27
N ILE A 64 9.44 7.43 5.47
CA ILE A 64 8.02 7.08 5.43
C ILE A 64 7.52 6.37 6.70
N SER A 65 8.42 5.95 7.59
CA SER A 65 8.10 5.39 8.91
C SER A 65 7.94 6.46 9.99
N ASP A 66 8.39 7.70 9.75
CA ASP A 66 8.35 8.82 10.70
C ASP A 66 7.18 9.77 10.38
N SER A 67 6.18 9.76 11.27
CA SER A 67 5.00 10.61 11.13
C SER A 67 5.32 12.11 11.21
N PHE A 68 6.36 12.53 11.94
CA PHE A 68 6.75 13.93 12.04
C PHE A 68 7.37 14.40 10.72
N GLU A 69 8.31 13.63 10.16
CA GLU A 69 8.94 13.98 8.89
C GLU A 69 7.93 13.97 7.75
N MET A 70 7.06 12.96 7.70
CA MET A 70 5.97 12.88 6.73
C MET A 70 5.01 14.07 6.85
N THR A 71 4.68 14.51 8.07
CA THR A 71 3.85 15.71 8.29
C THR A 71 4.52 16.95 7.72
N TYR A 72 5.81 17.14 8.03
CA TYR A 72 6.57 18.29 7.55
C TYR A 72 6.61 18.34 6.02
N ARG A 73 6.89 17.21 5.37
CA ARG A 73 6.94 17.12 3.90
C ARG A 73 5.58 17.29 3.26
N PHE A 74 4.52 16.69 3.83
CA PHE A 74 3.15 16.88 3.37
C PHE A 74 2.77 18.37 3.39
N CYS A 75 2.98 19.05 4.52
CA CYS A 75 2.69 20.49 4.66
C CYS A 75 3.54 21.35 3.71
N SER A 76 4.80 20.97 3.48
CA SER A 76 5.67 21.65 2.52
C SER A 76 5.11 21.54 1.10
N GLN A 77 4.72 20.34 0.67
CA GLN A 77 4.12 20.10 -0.65
C GLN A 77 2.78 20.83 -0.80
N PHE A 78 1.93 20.77 0.22
CA PHE A 78 0.68 21.53 0.28
C PHE A 78 0.91 23.04 0.10
N SER A 79 1.88 23.60 0.84
CA SER A 79 2.21 25.03 0.77
C SER A 79 2.80 25.45 -0.58
N LYS A 80 3.47 24.53 -1.29
CA LYS A 80 3.97 24.75 -2.67
C LYS A 80 2.84 24.76 -3.70
N GLY A 81 1.63 24.31 -3.34
CA GLY A 81 0.45 24.33 -4.21
C GLY A 81 0.38 23.13 -5.17
N VAL A 82 0.83 21.94 -4.73
CA VAL A 82 0.63 20.71 -5.51
C VAL A 82 -0.84 20.33 -5.57
N TYR A 83 -1.27 19.77 -6.71
CA TYR A 83 -2.66 19.36 -6.93
C TYR A 83 -2.97 18.00 -6.29
N ALA A 84 -1.96 17.13 -6.24
CA ALA A 84 -2.04 15.83 -5.60
C ALA A 84 -0.63 15.40 -5.18
N ILE A 85 -0.56 14.45 -4.27
CA ILE A 85 0.69 13.88 -3.78
C ILE A 85 0.71 12.39 -4.15
N PHE A 86 1.71 11.97 -4.91
CA PHE A 86 2.02 10.56 -5.10
C PHE A 86 3.08 10.14 -4.08
N GLY A 87 2.90 9.01 -3.41
CA GLY A 87 3.94 8.57 -2.48
C GLY A 87 3.65 7.26 -1.80
N LEU A 88 4.61 6.85 -0.98
CA LEU A 88 4.51 5.67 -0.14
C LEU A 88 4.28 6.05 1.32
N TYR A 89 3.64 5.15 2.04
CA TYR A 89 3.50 5.19 3.49
C TYR A 89 3.72 3.81 4.08
N GLU A 90 3.89 3.79 5.40
CA GLU A 90 3.89 2.59 6.23
C GLU A 90 2.76 2.61 7.24
N ARG A 91 2.57 1.49 7.95
CA ARG A 91 1.58 1.33 9.02
C ARG A 91 1.63 2.44 10.07
N ARG A 92 2.81 3.01 10.35
CA ARG A 92 3.00 4.06 11.36
C ARG A 92 2.48 5.42 10.90
N THR A 93 2.49 5.68 9.59
CA THR A 93 2.21 7.00 9.00
C THR A 93 0.86 7.08 8.30
N VAL A 94 0.22 5.94 8.01
CA VAL A 94 -1.07 5.89 7.30
C VAL A 94 -2.18 6.69 7.98
N ASN A 95 -2.30 6.62 9.31
CA ASN A 95 -3.35 7.35 10.04
C ASN A 95 -3.17 8.87 9.96
N MET A 96 -1.91 9.33 10.01
CA MET A 96 -1.58 10.74 9.85
C MET A 96 -1.97 11.19 8.42
N LEU A 97 -1.53 10.46 7.40
CA LEU A 97 -1.84 10.81 6.00
C LEU A 97 -3.33 10.83 5.72
N THR A 98 -4.07 9.79 6.12
CA THR A 98 -5.53 9.75 5.95
C THR A 98 -6.20 10.96 6.61
N SER A 99 -5.78 11.31 7.83
CA SER A 99 -6.30 12.49 8.53
C SER A 99 -6.02 13.80 7.77
N PHE A 100 -4.78 14.01 7.30
CA PHE A 100 -4.37 15.21 6.57
C PHE A 100 -5.07 15.33 5.21
N CYS A 101 -5.16 14.24 4.45
CA CYS A 101 -5.87 14.20 3.17
C CYS A 101 -7.36 14.51 3.36
N GLY A 102 -7.96 13.99 4.43
CA GLY A 102 -9.35 14.27 4.79
C GLY A 102 -9.60 15.71 5.21
N ALA A 103 -8.68 16.33 5.96
CA ALA A 103 -8.82 17.70 6.44
C ALA A 103 -8.54 18.76 5.36
N LEU A 104 -7.56 18.50 4.48
CA LEU A 104 -7.07 19.46 3.50
C LEU A 104 -7.59 19.20 2.07
N HIS A 105 -8.33 18.11 1.87
CA HIS A 105 -8.88 17.68 0.58
C HIS A 105 -7.81 17.55 -0.52
N VAL A 106 -6.59 17.14 -0.14
CA VAL A 106 -5.52 16.82 -1.07
C VAL A 106 -5.48 15.32 -1.30
N CYS A 107 -5.52 14.91 -2.56
CA CYS A 107 -5.46 13.50 -2.92
C CYS A 107 -4.05 12.94 -2.70
N PHE A 108 -3.97 11.82 -1.98
CA PHE A 108 -2.76 11.02 -1.84
C PHE A 108 -2.91 9.73 -2.63
N ILE A 109 -2.11 9.57 -3.68
CA ILE A 109 -2.10 8.39 -4.54
C ILE A 109 -0.95 7.48 -4.13
N THR A 110 -1.24 6.22 -3.84
CA THR A 110 -0.26 5.32 -3.22
C THR A 110 -0.32 3.88 -3.72
N PRO A 111 0.84 3.26 -4.01
CA PRO A 111 0.96 1.82 -4.21
C PRO A 111 1.23 1.05 -2.91
N SER A 112 1.22 1.69 -1.74
CA SER A 112 1.42 1.05 -0.43
C SER A 112 0.31 0.05 -0.10
N PHE A 113 0.52 -0.73 0.96
CA PHE A 113 -0.46 -1.70 1.44
C PHE A 113 -1.82 -1.02 1.75
N PRO A 114 -2.94 -1.52 1.21
CA PRO A 114 -4.25 -0.91 1.41
C PRO A 114 -4.68 -1.01 2.87
N VAL A 115 -5.44 -0.01 3.32
CA VAL A 115 -6.04 0.02 4.65
C VAL A 115 -7.56 0.16 4.55
N ASP A 116 -8.27 -0.60 5.38
CA ASP A 116 -9.74 -0.68 5.37
C ASP A 116 -10.40 0.66 5.73
N THR A 117 -9.77 1.44 6.62
CA THR A 117 -10.23 2.77 7.03
C THR A 117 -9.44 3.85 6.29
N SER A 118 -9.73 4.02 4.99
CA SER A 118 -9.28 5.17 4.20
C SER A 118 -10.44 6.13 3.94
N ASN A 119 -10.15 7.32 3.40
CA ASN A 119 -11.17 8.26 2.95
C ASN A 119 -11.06 8.47 1.43
N GLN A 120 -12.04 9.17 0.86
CA GLN A 120 -12.12 9.43 -0.59
C GLN A 120 -10.91 10.17 -1.19
N PHE A 121 -10.06 10.78 -0.36
CA PHE A 121 -8.85 11.50 -0.79
C PHE A 121 -7.60 10.60 -0.76
N VAL A 122 -7.69 9.34 -0.35
CA VAL A 122 -6.58 8.39 -0.44
C VAL A 122 -6.90 7.38 -1.55
N LEU A 123 -6.16 7.48 -2.66
CA LEU A 123 -6.32 6.58 -3.80
C LEU A 123 -5.31 5.45 -3.71
N GLN A 124 -5.78 4.27 -3.32
CA GLN A 124 -4.98 3.06 -3.21
C GLN A 124 -4.91 2.36 -4.57
N LEU A 125 -3.71 2.31 -5.15
CA LEU A 125 -3.46 1.64 -6.43
C LEU A 125 -3.29 0.13 -6.27
N ARG A 126 -2.91 -0.33 -5.06
CA ARG A 126 -2.72 -1.74 -4.75
C ARG A 126 -4.09 -2.36 -4.41
N PRO A 127 -4.50 -3.43 -5.11
CA PRO A 127 -5.74 -4.12 -4.78
C PRO A 127 -5.64 -4.88 -3.45
N GLU A 128 -6.78 -5.08 -2.80
CA GLU A 128 -6.85 -5.91 -1.59
C GLU A 128 -6.63 -7.39 -1.93
N LEU A 129 -5.93 -8.10 -1.03
CA LEU A 129 -5.58 -9.51 -1.21
C LEU A 129 -6.36 -10.46 -0.29
N GLN A 130 -7.00 -9.94 0.76
CA GLN A 130 -7.58 -10.74 1.84
C GLN A 130 -8.65 -11.75 1.37
N ASP A 131 -9.58 -11.33 0.53
CA ASP A 131 -10.65 -12.20 0.04
C ASP A 131 -10.14 -13.25 -0.95
N ALA A 132 -9.17 -12.89 -1.79
CA ALA A 132 -8.52 -13.82 -2.70
C ALA A 132 -7.74 -14.90 -1.93
N LEU A 133 -7.03 -14.50 -0.87
CA LEU A 133 -6.31 -15.42 0.01
C LEU A 133 -7.26 -16.44 0.66
N ILE A 134 -8.35 -15.96 1.25
CA ILE A 134 -9.36 -16.83 1.87
C ILE A 134 -9.97 -17.79 0.84
N SER A 135 -10.26 -17.29 -0.36
CA SER A 135 -10.80 -18.12 -1.45
C SER A 135 -9.85 -19.25 -1.85
N ILE A 136 -8.54 -19.00 -1.87
CA ILE A 136 -7.53 -20.02 -2.15
C ILE A 136 -7.45 -21.05 -1.02
N ILE A 137 -7.45 -20.62 0.24
CA ILE A 137 -7.46 -21.51 1.42
C ILE A 137 -8.68 -22.44 1.39
N ASP A 138 -9.85 -21.89 1.04
CA ASP A 138 -11.11 -22.62 0.92
C ASP A 138 -11.11 -23.59 -0.27
N HIS A 139 -10.58 -23.17 -1.42
CA HIS A 139 -10.43 -24.01 -2.60
C HIS A 139 -9.61 -25.27 -2.31
N TYR A 140 -8.50 -25.11 -1.58
CA TYR A 140 -7.67 -26.25 -1.14
C TYR A 140 -8.22 -26.99 0.08
N LYS A 141 -9.34 -26.54 0.65
CA LYS A 141 -10.02 -27.15 1.81
C LYS A 141 -9.11 -27.28 3.03
N TRP A 142 -8.25 -26.29 3.27
CA TRP A 142 -7.38 -26.30 4.44
C TRP A 142 -8.20 -26.13 5.72
N GLN A 143 -8.01 -27.04 6.68
CA GLN A 143 -8.69 -26.99 7.98
C GLN A 143 -7.73 -26.66 9.13
N LYS A 144 -6.44 -26.96 8.96
CA LYS A 144 -5.39 -26.67 9.93
C LYS A 144 -4.15 -26.17 9.21
N PHE A 145 -3.68 -24.97 9.54
CA PHE A 145 -2.52 -24.37 8.88
C PHE A 145 -1.83 -23.34 9.78
N VAL A 146 -0.60 -23.00 9.42
CA VAL A 146 0.22 -21.98 10.10
C VAL A 146 0.11 -20.69 9.30
N TYR A 147 -0.08 -19.57 9.97
CA TYR A 147 -0.08 -18.25 9.37
C TYR A 147 1.12 -17.45 9.89
N ILE A 148 2.12 -17.30 9.04
CA ILE A 148 3.31 -16.50 9.32
C ILE A 148 3.03 -15.08 8.87
N TYR A 149 3.16 -14.09 9.75
CA TYR A 149 2.84 -12.69 9.45
C TYR A 149 3.93 -11.71 9.86
N ASP A 150 3.96 -10.56 9.20
CA ASP A 150 4.81 -9.42 9.54
C ASP A 150 4.00 -8.30 10.23
N ALA A 151 4.36 -7.97 11.47
CA ALA A 151 3.69 -6.92 12.23
C ALA A 151 3.88 -5.50 11.65
N ASP A 152 4.92 -5.28 10.82
CA ASP A 152 5.19 -3.98 10.21
C ASP A 152 4.19 -3.66 9.08
N ARG A 153 3.70 -4.68 8.34
CA ARG A 153 2.75 -4.54 7.22
C ARG A 153 1.32 -4.22 7.65
N GLY A 154 0.96 -4.51 8.90
CA GLY A 154 -0.41 -4.37 9.40
C GLY A 154 -1.06 -5.73 9.66
N LEU A 155 -2.13 -5.73 10.46
CA LEU A 155 -2.76 -6.96 10.94
C LEU A 155 -4.15 -7.21 10.33
N SER A 156 -4.59 -6.40 9.36
CA SER A 156 -5.94 -6.50 8.79
C SER A 156 -6.16 -7.86 8.11
N VAL A 157 -5.21 -8.33 7.31
CA VAL A 157 -5.30 -9.64 6.65
C VAL A 157 -5.36 -10.78 7.67
N LEU A 158 -4.50 -10.74 8.70
CA LEU A 158 -4.51 -11.71 9.78
C LEU A 158 -5.86 -11.73 10.51
N GLN A 159 -6.40 -10.56 10.85
CA GLN A 159 -7.71 -10.43 11.50
C GLN A 159 -8.81 -11.07 10.65
N LYS A 160 -8.87 -10.72 9.37
CA LYS A 160 -9.86 -11.28 8.44
C LYS A 160 -9.76 -12.81 8.33
N VAL A 161 -8.54 -13.35 8.31
CA VAL A 161 -8.30 -14.80 8.28
C VAL A 161 -8.75 -15.47 9.59
N LEU A 162 -8.48 -14.86 10.75
CA LEU A 162 -8.90 -15.38 12.05
C LEU A 162 -10.43 -15.33 12.23
N ASP A 163 -11.09 -14.26 11.77
CA ASP A 163 -12.55 -14.16 11.78
C ASP A 163 -13.18 -15.25 10.93
N THR A 164 -12.66 -15.45 9.71
CA THR A 164 -13.10 -16.53 8.81
C THR A 164 -12.82 -17.91 9.42
N ALA A 165 -11.70 -18.06 10.12
CA ALA A 165 -11.35 -19.30 10.80
C ALA A 165 -12.35 -19.65 11.91
N ALA A 166 -12.84 -18.65 12.66
CA ALA A 166 -13.87 -18.85 13.67
C ALA A 166 -15.20 -19.30 13.03
N GLU A 167 -15.60 -18.69 11.91
CA GLU A 167 -16.81 -19.07 11.18
C GLU A 167 -16.74 -20.48 10.57
N LYS A 168 -15.59 -20.82 9.99
CA LYS A 168 -15.37 -22.09 9.26
C LYS A 168 -14.76 -23.21 10.13
N ASN A 169 -14.51 -22.95 11.41
CA ASN A 169 -13.83 -23.85 12.35
C ASN A 169 -12.42 -24.28 11.91
N TRP A 170 -11.66 -23.37 11.31
CA TRP A 170 -10.25 -23.62 10.97
C TRP A 170 -9.33 -23.49 12.19
N GLN A 171 -8.33 -24.37 12.27
CA GLN A 171 -7.27 -24.32 13.27
C GLN A 171 -6.06 -23.55 12.73
N VAL A 172 -5.97 -22.27 13.08
CA VAL A 172 -4.90 -21.38 12.61
C VAL A 172 -3.87 -21.14 13.70
N THR A 173 -2.61 -21.47 13.42
CA THR A 173 -1.47 -21.11 14.29
C THR A 173 -0.81 -19.85 13.77
N ALA A 174 -1.09 -18.69 14.37
CA ALA A 174 -0.48 -17.43 13.98
C ALA A 174 0.93 -17.29 14.57
N VAL A 175 1.90 -16.91 13.73
CA VAL A 175 3.30 -16.73 14.09
C VAL A 175 3.80 -15.39 13.57
N ASN A 176 4.24 -14.52 14.47
CA ASN A 176 4.85 -13.25 14.10
C ASN A 176 6.33 -13.44 13.77
N ILE A 177 6.76 -12.88 12.64
CA ILE A 177 8.16 -12.69 12.31
C ILE A 177 8.68 -11.47 13.10
N LEU A 178 8.95 -11.67 14.39
CA LEU A 178 9.54 -10.62 15.24
C LEU A 178 11.05 -10.45 14.99
N THR A 179 11.70 -11.45 14.39
CA THR A 179 13.15 -11.50 14.21
C THR A 179 13.49 -11.70 12.74
N THR A 180 14.35 -10.86 12.20
CA THR A 180 14.98 -11.03 10.87
C THR A 180 16.19 -11.97 10.90
N THR A 181 16.51 -12.58 12.04
CA THR A 181 17.68 -13.47 12.17
C THR A 181 17.41 -14.83 11.53
N GLU A 182 18.43 -15.36 10.85
CA GLU A 182 18.34 -16.69 10.21
C GLU A 182 18.03 -17.78 11.23
N GLU A 183 18.57 -17.67 12.46
CA GLU A 183 18.33 -18.60 13.55
C GLU A 183 16.85 -18.63 13.97
N GLY A 184 16.18 -17.47 13.99
CA GLY A 184 14.77 -17.37 14.33
C GLY A 184 13.90 -18.14 13.34
N TYR A 185 14.11 -17.92 12.04
CA TYR A 185 13.42 -18.68 11.00
C TYR A 185 13.72 -20.17 11.08
N ARG A 186 14.99 -20.55 11.29
CA ARG A 186 15.40 -21.95 11.40
C ARG A 186 14.69 -22.66 12.54
N MET A 187 14.61 -22.03 13.72
CA MET A 187 13.89 -22.60 14.87
C MET A 187 12.40 -22.74 14.61
N LEU A 188 11.77 -21.70 14.03
CA LEU A 188 10.36 -21.73 13.66
C LEU A 188 10.05 -22.96 12.77
N PHE A 189 10.81 -23.11 11.70
CA PHE A 189 10.61 -24.22 10.76
C PHE A 189 10.92 -25.60 11.35
N GLN A 190 11.90 -25.70 12.26
CA GLN A 190 12.13 -26.95 12.99
C GLN A 190 10.96 -27.34 13.89
N ASP A 191 10.30 -26.36 14.50
CA ASP A 191 9.13 -26.61 15.33
C ASP A 191 7.90 -26.97 14.50
N LEU A 192 7.75 -26.41 13.29
CA LEU A 192 6.73 -26.82 12.32
C LEU A 192 6.92 -28.28 11.91
N GLU A 193 8.16 -28.70 11.64
CA GLU A 193 8.47 -30.09 11.29
C GLU A 193 8.18 -31.05 12.45
N LYS A 194 8.52 -30.69 13.70
CA LYS A 194 8.16 -31.49 14.89
C LYS A 194 6.65 -31.65 15.04
N LYS A 195 5.88 -30.60 14.78
CA LYS A 195 4.41 -30.60 14.82
C LYS A 195 3.77 -31.23 13.59
N LYS A 196 4.56 -31.53 12.55
CA LYS A 196 4.11 -31.99 11.23
C LYS A 196 3.10 -31.03 10.58
N GLU A 197 3.28 -29.72 10.80
CA GLU A 197 2.44 -28.67 10.23
C GLU A 197 3.00 -28.26 8.87
N ARG A 198 2.41 -28.82 7.80
CA ARG A 198 2.92 -28.71 6.42
C ARG A 198 2.21 -27.69 5.55
N LEU A 199 1.13 -27.10 6.04
CA LEU A 199 0.34 -26.10 5.35
C LEU A 199 0.66 -24.74 5.96
N VAL A 200 1.27 -23.86 5.16
CA VAL A 200 1.83 -22.59 5.67
C VAL A 200 1.40 -21.45 4.76
N VAL A 201 0.79 -20.42 5.36
CA VAL A 201 0.56 -19.12 4.73
C VAL A 201 1.68 -18.18 5.15
N VAL A 202 2.27 -17.46 4.20
CA VAL A 202 3.35 -16.49 4.45
C VAL A 202 2.89 -15.11 4.00
N ASP A 203 2.63 -14.22 4.95
CA ASP A 203 2.23 -12.83 4.79
C ASP A 203 3.33 -11.91 5.30
N CYS A 204 4.22 -11.48 4.39
CA CYS A 204 5.32 -10.59 4.74
C CYS A 204 5.69 -9.66 3.60
N GLU A 205 6.55 -8.69 3.89
CA GLU A 205 7.10 -7.82 2.85
C GLU A 205 7.99 -8.54 1.85
N SER A 206 7.98 -8.07 0.60
CA SER A 206 8.72 -8.68 -0.52
C SER A 206 10.21 -8.83 -0.23
N GLU A 207 10.81 -7.89 0.50
CA GLU A 207 12.22 -7.96 0.91
C GLU A 207 12.49 -9.13 1.85
N ARG A 208 11.61 -9.34 2.84
CA ARG A 208 11.74 -10.42 3.83
C ARG A 208 11.32 -11.77 3.26
N LEU A 209 10.39 -11.79 2.31
CA LEU A 209 9.91 -12.99 1.65
C LEU A 209 11.06 -13.79 1.02
N ASN A 210 11.99 -13.11 0.35
CA ASN A 210 13.16 -13.76 -0.25
C ASN A 210 14.05 -14.43 0.81
N ALA A 211 14.25 -13.79 1.96
CA ALA A 211 15.02 -14.37 3.06
C ALA A 211 14.33 -15.62 3.63
N ILE A 212 13.00 -15.58 3.81
CA ILE A 212 12.21 -16.71 4.31
C ILE A 212 12.27 -17.88 3.32
N LEU A 213 12.04 -17.62 2.03
CA LEU A 213 12.11 -18.65 0.99
C LEU A 213 13.50 -19.28 0.92
N GLY A 214 14.56 -18.47 1.03
CA GLY A 214 15.93 -18.96 1.11
C GLY A 214 16.14 -19.93 2.28
N GLN A 215 15.57 -19.63 3.46
CA GLN A 215 15.66 -20.53 4.62
C GLN A 215 14.81 -21.79 4.46
N ILE A 216 13.63 -21.71 3.84
CA ILE A 216 12.79 -22.87 3.53
C ILE A 216 13.56 -23.85 2.64
N ILE A 217 14.22 -23.35 1.58
CA ILE A 217 14.99 -24.17 0.64
C ILE A 217 16.19 -24.82 1.32
N LYS A 218 16.96 -24.05 2.12
CA LYS A 218 18.11 -24.57 2.89
C LYS A 218 17.74 -25.72 3.82
N LEU A 219 16.49 -25.77 4.29
CA LEU A 219 16.03 -26.77 5.24
C LEU A 219 15.56 -28.09 4.60
N GLU A 220 15.67 -28.27 3.26
CA GLU A 220 15.40 -29.45 2.39
C GLU A 220 14.15 -30.29 2.71
N LYS A 221 14.03 -30.78 3.94
CA LYS A 221 12.84 -31.40 4.56
C LYS A 221 11.57 -30.55 4.40
N ASN A 222 11.71 -29.23 4.42
CA ASN A 222 10.61 -28.29 4.22
C ASN A 222 10.20 -28.13 2.75
N GLY A 223 10.95 -28.72 1.81
CA GLY A 223 10.61 -28.73 0.40
C GLY A 223 9.73 -29.91 -0.01
N ILE A 224 9.66 -30.98 0.80
CA ILE A 224 8.96 -32.22 0.43
C ILE A 224 7.68 -32.37 1.26
N GLY A 225 6.53 -32.27 0.59
CA GLY A 225 5.21 -32.46 1.21
C GLY A 225 4.68 -31.24 1.97
N TYR A 226 5.36 -30.10 1.89
CA TYR A 226 4.85 -28.81 2.34
C TYR A 226 4.08 -28.10 1.22
N HIS A 227 3.08 -27.32 1.61
CA HIS A 227 2.31 -26.46 0.72
C HIS A 227 2.33 -25.04 1.28
N TYR A 228 2.90 -24.13 0.51
CA TYR A 228 3.03 -22.72 0.85
C TYR A 228 2.05 -21.87 0.04
N ILE A 229 1.29 -21.02 0.71
CA ILE A 229 0.53 -19.92 0.07
C ILE A 229 1.23 -18.62 0.43
N LEU A 230 1.60 -17.82 -0.57
CA LEU A 230 2.25 -16.53 -0.36
C LEU A 230 1.20 -15.43 -0.46
N ALA A 231 0.95 -14.74 0.65
CA ALA A 231 0.01 -13.63 0.74
C ALA A 231 0.71 -12.30 0.39
N ASN A 232 1.27 -12.20 -0.81
CA ASN A 232 1.94 -10.99 -1.29
C ASN A 232 1.58 -10.69 -2.76
N LEU A 233 1.60 -9.41 -3.12
CA LEU A 233 1.37 -8.85 -4.46
C LEU A 233 2.55 -7.97 -4.87
#